data_AF-A0A3R7XGK2-F1
#
_entry.id   AF-A0A3R7XGK2-F1
#
_cell.length_a   1.000
_cell.length_b   1.000
_cell.length_c   1.000
_cell.angle_alpha   90.00
_cell.angle_beta   90.00
_cell.angle_gamma   90.00
#
_symmetry.space_group_name_H-M   'P 1'
#
loop_
_entity.id
_entity.type
_entity.pdbx_description
1 polymer ?
#
loop_
_entity_poly.entity_id
_entity_poly.type
_entity_poly.pdbx_seq_one_letter_code
_entity_poly.pdbx_strand_id
1 'polypeptide(L)'
;MNKDILLWDETIFRNPEILELDHIPEKFEHRETQLKGIGYSLIPATRNMRPVNCLVSGPPGTGKTTAVLKIFNEIYENSNKAHTVKVNC
;
A
#
# COMPACT_ATOMS: atom_id res chain seq x y z
N MET A 1 17.69 -16.16 35.23
CA MET A 1 18.72 -16.30 34.18
C MET A 1 18.07 -15.90 32.87
N ASN A 2 18.25 -14.65 32.44
CA ASN A 2 17.84 -14.25 31.09
C ASN A 2 18.82 -14.95 30.15
N LYS A 3 18.30 -15.90 29.37
CA LYS A 3 19.04 -16.53 28.29
C LYS A 3 18.90 -15.56 27.13
N ASP A 4 19.90 -14.73 26.89
CA ASP A 4 20.01 -14.09 25.58
C ASP A 4 20.22 -15.23 24.58
N ILE A 5 19.16 -15.53 23.83
CA ILE A 5 19.10 -16.65 22.88
C ILE A 5 19.93 -16.36 21.62
N LEU A 6 20.37 -15.11 21.44
CA LEU A 6 21.07 -14.62 20.25
C LEU A 6 22.41 -13.98 20.65
N LEU A 7 23.43 -14.23 19.83
CA LEU A 7 24.69 -13.46 19.85
C LEU A 7 24.49 -12.06 19.23
N TRP A 8 25.46 -11.17 19.42
CA TRP A 8 25.37 -9.75 19.02
C TRP A 8 25.20 -9.53 17.51
N ASP A 9 25.57 -10.53 16.70
CA ASP A 9 25.48 -10.55 15.23
C ASP A 9 24.39 -11.49 14.71
N GLU A 10 23.63 -12.15 15.59
CA GLU A 10 22.56 -13.08 15.21
C GLU A 10 21.19 -12.39 15.19
N THR A 11 20.37 -12.77 14.20
CA THR A 11 18.98 -12.29 14.07
C THR A 11 18.05 -13.43 13.69
N ILE A 12 16.82 -13.39 14.20
CA ILE A 12 15.73 -14.29 13.78
C ILE A 12 15.03 -13.80 12.50
N PHE A 13 15.26 -12.55 12.11
CA PHE A 13 14.61 -11.94 10.97
C PHE A 13 15.36 -12.29 9.69
N ARG A 14 14.71 -13.02 8.79
CA ARG A 14 15.23 -13.27 7.43
C ARG A 14 15.29 -12.00 6.59
N ASN A 15 14.27 -11.16 6.71
CA ASN A 15 14.21 -9.85 6.05
C ASN A 15 13.48 -8.86 6.98
N PRO A 16 14.18 -7.98 7.70
CA PRO A 16 13.56 -6.96 8.55
C PRO A 16 12.75 -5.91 7.78
N GLU A 17 13.09 -5.64 6.51
CA GLU A 17 12.48 -4.56 5.71
C GLU A 17 10.97 -4.76 5.49
N ILE A 18 10.47 -6.00 5.57
CA ILE A 18 9.03 -6.28 5.45
C ILE A 18 8.21 -5.72 6.61
N LEU A 19 8.87 -5.37 7.72
CA LEU A 19 8.25 -4.81 8.92
C LEU A 19 8.26 -3.28 8.92
N GLU A 20 8.92 -2.65 7.95
CA GLU A 20 8.94 -1.20 7.82
C GLU A 20 7.57 -0.64 7.45
N LEU A 21 7.27 0.57 7.93
CA LEU A 21 5.95 1.19 7.79
C LEU A 21 5.57 1.52 6.34
N ASP A 22 6.57 1.65 5.47
CA ASP A 22 6.42 1.93 4.04
C ASP A 22 6.43 0.66 3.18
N HIS A 23 6.64 -0.51 3.77
CA HIS A 23 6.51 -1.78 3.07
C HIS A 23 5.06 -1.97 2.58
N ILE A 24 4.90 -2.19 1.28
CA ILE A 24 3.62 -2.52 0.66
C ILE A 24 3.61 -4.03 0.41
N PRO A 25 2.75 -4.80 1.11
CA PRO A 25 2.75 -6.24 0.98
C PRO A 25 2.19 -6.68 -0.38
N GLU A 26 2.72 -7.79 -0.90
CA GLU A 26 2.25 -8.41 -2.15
C GLU A 26 0.78 -8.86 -2.05
N LYS A 27 0.37 -9.38 -0.88
CA LYS A 27 -1.02 -9.69 -0.57
C LYS A 27 -1.58 -8.71 0.46
N PHE A 28 -2.73 -8.13 0.16
CA PHE A 28 -3.42 -7.20 1.04
C PHE A 28 -4.82 -7.72 1.36
N GLU A 29 -4.84 -8.74 2.20
CA GLU A 29 -6.02 -9.54 2.54
C GLU A 29 -7.11 -8.70 3.21
N HIS A 30 -8.37 -9.10 3.02
CA HIS A 30 -9.57 -8.51 3.65
C HIS A 30 -9.85 -7.06 3.24
N ARG A 31 -9.29 -6.65 2.10
CA ARG A 31 -9.38 -5.28 1.57
C ARG A 31 -9.83 -5.23 0.12
N GLU A 32 -10.30 -6.35 -0.43
CA GLU A 32 -10.68 -6.51 -1.83
C GLU A 32 -11.78 -5.52 -2.23
N THR A 33 -12.79 -5.33 -1.37
CA THR A 33 -13.89 -4.40 -1.64
C THR A 33 -13.41 -2.94 -1.64
N GLN A 34 -12.52 -2.57 -0.71
CA GLN A 34 -11.97 -1.21 -0.64
C GLN A 34 -11.06 -0.94 -1.85
N LEU A 35 -10.20 -1.89 -2.23
CA LEU A 35 -9.35 -1.80 -3.41
C LEU A 35 -10.18 -1.62 -4.68
N LYS A 36 -11.24 -2.42 -4.86
CA LYS A 36 -12.17 -2.27 -5.99
C LYS A 36 -12.83 -0.90 -6.01
N GLY A 37 -13.29 -0.39 -4.86
CA GLY A 37 -13.92 0.93 -4.77
C GLY A 37 -12.99 2.08 -5.18
N ILE A 38 -11.73 2.04 -4.73
CA ILE A 38 -10.70 3.01 -5.13
C ILE A 38 -10.40 2.84 -6.63
N GLY A 39 -10.21 1.60 -7.09
CA GLY A 39 -9.97 1.27 -8.50
C GLY A 39 -11.04 1.83 -9.43
N TYR A 40 -12.33 1.63 -9.14
CA TYR A 40 -13.42 2.18 -9.94
C TYR A 40 -13.40 3.70 -10.04
N SER A 41 -12.95 4.38 -8.98
CA SER A 41 -12.82 5.83 -8.95
C SER A 41 -11.67 6.33 -9.84
N LEU A 42 -10.57 5.57 -9.93
CA LEU A 42 -9.33 5.98 -10.59
C LEU A 42 -9.13 5.42 -12.01
N ILE A 43 -9.77 4.31 -12.38
CA ILE A 43 -9.73 3.71 -13.73
C ILE A 43 -9.98 4.72 -14.86
N PRO A 44 -10.90 5.71 -14.76
CA PRO A 44 -11.07 6.69 -15.83
C PRO A 44 -9.76 7.42 -16.19
N ALA A 45 -8.87 7.67 -15.23
CA ALA A 45 -7.59 8.35 -15.47
C ALA A 45 -6.69 7.56 -16.42
N THR A 46 -6.69 6.22 -16.34
CA THR A 46 -5.89 5.36 -17.25
C THR A 46 -6.41 5.38 -18.69
N ARG A 47 -7.58 5.99 -18.92
CA ARG A 47 -8.23 6.15 -20.23
C ARG A 47 -8.26 7.61 -20.70
N ASN A 48 -7.46 8.50 -20.11
CA ASN A 48 -7.49 9.95 -20.35
C ASN A 48 -8.87 10.60 -20.07
N MET A 49 -9.67 9.98 -19.20
CA MET A 49 -10.93 10.53 -18.73
C MET A 49 -10.78 11.07 -17.32
N ARG A 50 -11.70 11.95 -16.91
CA ARG A 50 -11.69 12.54 -15.57
C ARG A 50 -12.00 11.46 -14.52
N PRO A 51 -11.11 11.20 -13.54
CA PRO A 51 -11.42 10.29 -12.44
C PRO A 51 -12.43 10.90 -11.48
N VAL A 52 -12.97 10.04 -10.60
CA VAL A 52 -13.87 10.46 -9.52
C VAL A 52 -13.05 10.66 -8.25
N ASN A 53 -13.24 11.81 -7.60
CA ASN A 53 -12.62 12.07 -6.30
C ASN A 53 -13.22 11.12 -5.25
N CYS A 54 -12.37 10.46 -4.47
CA CYS A 54 -12.80 9.59 -3.37
C CYS A 54 -12.19 10.03 -2.04
N LEU A 55 -12.99 9.95 -0.97
CA LEU A 55 -12.52 10.15 0.40
C LEU A 55 -12.33 8.79 1.07
N VAL A 56 -11.10 8.48 1.48
CA VAL A 56 -10.76 7.26 2.23
C VAL A 56 -10.64 7.61 3.71
N SER A 57 -11.55 7.10 4.55
CA SER A 57 -11.61 7.42 5.97
C SER A 57 -11.63 6.16 6.84
N GLY A 58 -11.22 6.31 8.10
CA GLY A 58 -11.16 5.23 9.10
C GLY A 58 -10.06 5.40 10.14
N PRO A 59 -10.07 4.64 11.24
CA PRO A 59 -9.09 4.72 12.32
C PRO A 59 -7.63 4.59 11.85
N PRO A 60 -6.63 5.09 12.60
CA PRO A 60 -5.22 4.85 12.31
C PRO A 60 -4.89 3.35 12.28
N GLY A 61 -3.87 2.95 11.54
CA GLY A 61 -3.46 1.54 11.45
C GLY A 61 -4.40 0.63 10.63
N THR A 62 -5.47 1.16 10.02
CA THR A 62 -6.42 0.34 9.23
C THR A 62 -6.00 0.11 7.77
N GLY A 63 -4.77 0.47 7.38
CA GLY A 63 -4.25 0.20 6.03
C GLY A 63 -4.77 1.11 4.92
N LYS A 64 -5.33 2.29 5.25
CA LYS A 64 -5.80 3.28 4.27
C LYS A 64 -4.71 3.69 3.29
N THR A 65 -3.54 4.07 3.81
CA THR A 65 -2.38 4.49 3.01
C THR A 65 -1.90 3.35 2.12
N THR A 66 -1.77 2.15 2.67
CA THR A 66 -1.39 0.93 1.94
C THR A 66 -2.37 0.62 0.81
N ALA A 67 -3.68 0.75 1.04
CA ALA A 67 -4.71 0.52 0.02
C ALA A 67 -4.57 1.47 -1.19
N VAL A 68 -4.33 2.76 -0.94
CA VAL A 68 -4.14 3.74 -2.01
C VAL A 68 -2.85 3.46 -2.77
N LEU A 69 -1.74 3.19 -2.07
CA LEU A 69 -0.45 2.89 -2.69
C LEU A 69 -0.48 1.59 -3.52
N LYS A 70 -1.23 0.58 -3.08
CA LYS A 70 -1.48 -0.65 -3.84
C LYS A 70 -2.07 -0.35 -5.22
N ILE A 71 -3.14 0.45 -5.27
CA ILE A 71 -3.77 0.86 -6.52
C ILE A 71 -2.86 1.78 -7.34
N PHE A 72 -2.06 2.63 -6.70
CA PHE A 72 -1.09 3.47 -7.41
C PHE A 72 -0.04 2.62 -8.12
N ASN A 73 0.48 1.58 -7.47
CA ASN A 73 1.40 0.63 -8.09
C ASN A 73 0.73 -0.10 -9.26
N GLU A 74 -0.51 -0.57 -9.09
CA GLU A 74 -1.26 -1.20 -10.19
C GLU A 74 -1.45 -0.25 -11.38
N ILE A 75 -1.77 1.02 -11.15
CA ILE A 75 -1.90 2.02 -12.23
C ILE A 75 -0.55 2.25 -12.91
N TYR A 76 0.53 2.37 -12.14
CA TYR A 76 1.88 2.57 -12.67
C TYR A 76 2.35 1.38 -13.53
N GLU A 77 2.09 0.16 -13.09
CA GLU A 77 2.46 -1.06 -13.81
C GLU A 77 1.65 -1.28 -15.10
N ASN A 78 0.40 -0.79 -15.13
CA ASN A 78 -0.55 -1.08 -16.22
C ASN A 78 -0.89 0.13 -17.12
N SER A 79 -0.37 1.33 -16.81
CA SER A 79 -0.72 2.54 -17.56
C SER A 79 0.38 3.60 -17.55
N ASN A 80 0.70 4.10 -18.75
CA ASN A 80 1.58 5.27 -18.93
C ASN A 80 0.79 6.58 -19.10
N LYS A 81 -0.53 6.56 -18.87
CA LYS A 81 -1.43 7.71 -19.12
C LYS A 81 -1.75 8.51 -17.86
N ALA A 82 -1.53 7.92 -16.70
CA ALA A 82 -1.80 8.55 -15.41
C ALA A 82 -0.54 8.51 -14.55
N HIS A 83 -0.18 9.64 -13.95
CA HIS A 83 0.88 9.73 -12.96
C HIS A 83 0.26 9.84 -11.57
N THR A 84 0.72 8.99 -10.65
CA THR A 84 0.27 8.97 -9.27
C THR A 84 1.28 9.69 -8.39
N VAL A 85 0.80 10.57 -7.50
CA VAL A 85 1.65 11.33 -6.59
C VAL A 85 1.03 11.26 -5.20
N LYS A 86 1.82 10.79 -4.22
CA LYS A 86 1.46 10.84 -2.80
C LYS A 86 2.06 12.13 -2.20
N VAL A 87 1.20 12.95 -1.62
CA VAL A 87 1.61 14.08 -0.78
C VAL A 87 1.24 13.73 0.66
N ASN A 88 2.24 13.66 1.54
CA ASN A 88 2.01 13.50 2.98
C ASN A 88 1.95 14.89 3.60
N CYS A 89 0.89 15.17 4.37
CA CYS A 89 0.70 16.44 5.07
C CYS A 89 1.46 16.48 6.39
#